data_AF-A0A3L7ITD3-F1
#
_entry.id   AF-A0A3L7ITD3-F1
#
_cell.length_a   1.000
_cell.length_b   1.000
_cell.length_c   1.000
_cell.angle_alpha   90.00
_cell.angle_beta   90.00
_cell.angle_gamma   90.00
#
_symmetry.space_group_name_H-M   'P 1'
#
loop_
_entity.id
_entity.type
_entity.pdbx_description
1 polymer ?
#
loop_
_entity_poly.entity_id
_entity_poly.type
_entity_poly.pdbx_seq_one_letter_code
_entity_poly.pdbx_strand_id
1 'polypeptide(L)'
;MYNFNPNFSLVEDGAPKADSKAGTIADMGGLTCQWVNNTSKETIDVAVAKLTDEELTALKNSAITESTPVPTYGAPPIEGYFTVIGSEGEAQIFTGSYWITARSVAFFEPGDVEQLATAAMGHLPA
;
A
#
# COMPACT_ATOMS: atom_id res chain seq x y z
N MET A 1 -11.87 3.83 5.25
CA MET A 1 -12.52 3.04 4.20
C MET A 1 -13.97 3.46 3.92
N TYR A 2 -14.84 3.63 4.94
CA TYR A 2 -16.24 4.05 4.74
C TYR A 2 -16.43 5.27 3.81
N ASN A 3 -15.58 6.30 3.94
CA ASN A 3 -15.62 7.49 3.09
C ASN A 3 -15.24 7.25 1.62
N PHE A 4 -14.56 6.15 1.31
CA PHE A 4 -14.15 5.77 -0.06
C PHE A 4 -15.16 4.80 -0.67
N ASN A 5 -15.52 3.77 0.09
CA ASN A 5 -16.52 2.80 -0.32
C ASN A 5 -17.18 2.18 0.94
N PRO A 6 -18.45 2.49 1.23
CA PRO A 6 -19.14 1.96 2.40
C PRO A 6 -19.46 0.47 2.28
N ASN A 7 -19.25 -0.15 1.11
CA ASN A 7 -19.40 -1.59 0.92
C ASN A 7 -18.17 -2.38 1.39
N PHE A 8 -17.17 -1.74 1.98
CA PHE A 8 -16.03 -2.42 2.60
C PHE A 8 -16.12 -2.40 4.11
N SER A 9 -15.91 -3.57 4.72
CA SER A 9 -15.79 -3.73 6.18
C SER A 9 -14.34 -4.04 6.53
N LEU A 10 -13.88 -3.53 7.69
CA LEU A 10 -12.59 -3.95 8.24
C LEU A 10 -12.67 -5.43 8.62
N VAL A 11 -11.65 -6.19 8.27
CA VAL A 11 -11.49 -7.58 8.70
C VAL A 11 -10.75 -7.57 10.03
N GLU A 12 -11.41 -8.03 11.10
CA GLU A 12 -10.74 -8.26 12.38
C GLU A 12 -9.67 -9.33 12.22
N ASP A 13 -8.48 -9.08 12.75
CA ASP A 13 -7.30 -9.96 12.62
C ASP A 13 -6.95 -10.32 11.16
N GLY A 14 -7.32 -9.46 10.20
CA GLY A 14 -7.04 -9.65 8.79
C GLY A 14 -5.54 -9.69 8.51
N ALA A 15 -5.10 -10.74 7.82
CA ALA A 15 -3.71 -10.95 7.47
C ALA A 15 -3.49 -10.74 5.96
N PRO A 16 -2.57 -9.86 5.54
CA PRO A 16 -2.20 -9.75 4.14
C PRO A 16 -1.53 -11.03 3.66
N LYS A 17 -1.48 -11.22 2.33
CA LYS A 17 -0.75 -12.36 1.75
C LYS A 17 0.73 -12.27 2.13
N ALA A 18 1.31 -13.38 2.62
CA ALA A 18 2.69 -13.41 3.09
C ALA A 18 3.72 -13.02 2.01
N ASP A 19 3.43 -13.31 0.75
CA ASP A 19 4.28 -12.97 -0.41
C ASP A 19 4.01 -11.56 -0.98
N SER A 20 3.18 -10.75 -0.33
CA SER A 20 2.93 -9.35 -0.70
C SER A 20 3.86 -8.39 0.05
N LYS A 21 3.97 -7.15 -0.43
CA LYS A 21 4.69 -6.11 0.30
C LYS A 21 4.03 -5.79 1.66
N ALA A 22 2.70 -5.91 1.75
CA ALA A 22 1.98 -5.82 3.02
C ALA A 22 2.33 -6.99 3.97
N GLY A 23 2.56 -8.19 3.45
CA GLY A 23 3.11 -9.33 4.20
C GLY A 23 4.52 -9.07 4.72
N THR A 24 5.38 -8.47 3.90
CA THR A 24 6.72 -8.03 4.33
C THR A 24 6.63 -7.02 5.49
N ILE A 25 5.73 -6.04 5.40
CA ILE A 25 5.50 -5.08 6.49
C ILE A 25 4.99 -5.79 7.76
N ALA A 26 4.13 -6.80 7.63
CA ALA A 26 3.67 -7.60 8.76
C ALA A 26 4.83 -8.30 9.49
N ASP A 27 5.74 -8.91 8.73
CA ASP A 27 6.93 -9.60 9.27
C ASP A 27 7.90 -8.64 9.97
N MET A 28 7.93 -7.37 9.53
CA MET A 28 8.68 -6.29 10.18
C MET A 28 8.00 -5.73 11.43
N GLY A 29 6.80 -6.21 11.79
CA GLY A 29 6.01 -5.69 12.91
C GLY A 29 5.36 -4.33 12.62
N GLY A 30 5.16 -3.99 11.35
CA GLY A 30 4.42 -2.80 10.94
C GLY A 30 2.92 -2.94 11.12
N LEU A 31 2.19 -1.87 10.78
CA LEU A 31 0.74 -1.85 10.86
C LEU A 31 0.15 -2.39 9.56
N THR A 32 -0.74 -3.37 9.67
CA THR A 32 -1.49 -3.95 8.55
C THR A 32 -3.00 -3.79 8.79
N CYS A 33 -3.73 -3.49 7.72
CA CYS A 33 -5.17 -3.41 7.72
C CYS A 33 -5.70 -4.11 6.46
N GLN A 34 -6.62 -5.04 6.64
CA GLN A 34 -7.34 -5.68 5.55
C GLN A 34 -8.81 -5.25 5.58
N TRP A 35 -9.34 -4.85 4.44
CA TRP A 35 -10.77 -4.64 4.24
C TRP A 35 -11.31 -5.66 3.26
N VAL A 36 -12.57 -6.03 3.43
CA VAL A 36 -13.28 -6.95 2.53
C VAL A 36 -14.51 -6.26 1.96
N ASN A 37 -14.71 -6.39 0.66
CA ASN A 37 -15.94 -5.97 0.00
C ASN A 37 -17.09 -6.90 0.45
N ASN A 38 -18.15 -6.34 1.01
CA ASN A 38 -19.27 -7.11 1.57
C ASN A 38 -20.03 -7.91 0.51
N THR A 39 -19.93 -7.53 -0.77
CA THR A 39 -20.58 -8.21 -1.90
C THR A 39 -19.62 -9.13 -2.65
N SER A 40 -18.52 -8.61 -3.22
CA SER A 40 -17.60 -9.40 -4.06
C SER A 40 -16.65 -10.30 -3.26
N LYS A 41 -16.49 -10.02 -1.96
CA LYS A 41 -15.53 -10.68 -1.05
C LYS A 41 -14.06 -10.45 -1.40
N GLU A 42 -13.78 -9.57 -2.36
CA GLU A 42 -12.43 -9.13 -2.67
C GLU A 42 -11.85 -8.30 -1.53
N THR A 43 -10.55 -8.43 -1.30
CA THR A 43 -9.85 -7.72 -0.23
C THR A 43 -9.02 -6.56 -0.74
N ILE A 44 -8.86 -5.55 0.11
CA ILE A 44 -7.85 -4.51 -0.01
C ILE A 44 -6.95 -4.63 1.21
N ASP A 45 -5.66 -4.86 0.99
CA ASP A 45 -4.65 -4.81 2.02
C ASP A 45 -3.96 -3.44 1.96
N VAL A 46 -3.88 -2.73 3.08
CA VAL A 46 -3.02 -1.54 3.23
C VAL A 46 -2.12 -1.77 4.43
N ALA A 47 -0.84 -1.46 4.28
CA ALA A 47 0.14 -1.61 5.35
C ALA A 47 1.10 -0.43 5.39
N VAL A 48 1.67 -0.18 6.56
CA VAL A 48 2.67 0.86 6.78
C VAL A 48 3.75 0.39 7.76
N ALA A 49 5.00 0.66 7.41
CA ALA A 49 6.15 0.50 8.30
C ALA A 49 6.87 1.84 8.47
N LYS A 50 7.40 2.08 9.67
CA LYS A 50 8.42 3.11 9.92
C LYS A 50 9.78 2.44 9.90
N LEU A 51 10.69 2.95 9.08
CA LEU A 51 11.94 2.30 8.72
C LEU A 51 13.13 3.23 8.93
N THR A 52 14.32 2.64 8.98
CA THR A 52 15.59 3.36 8.89
C THR A 52 15.86 3.82 7.46
N ASP A 53 16.76 4.79 7.29
CA ASP A 53 17.13 5.30 5.96
C ASP A 53 17.78 4.23 5.06
N GLU A 54 18.51 3.28 5.68
CA GLU A 54 19.13 2.15 4.97
C GLU A 54 18.07 1.19 4.42
N GLU A 55 17.09 0.80 5.25
CA GLU A 55 15.97 -0.05 4.84
C GLU A 55 15.14 0.61 3.74
N LEU A 56 14.85 1.91 3.86
CA LEU A 56 14.11 2.66 2.83
C LEU A 56 14.87 2.69 1.52
N THR A 57 16.18 2.93 1.56
CA THR A 57 17.01 2.96 0.36
C THR A 57 17.03 1.59 -0.33
N ALA A 58 17.17 0.51 0.44
CA ALA A 58 17.12 -0.85 -0.09
C ALA A 58 15.77 -1.16 -0.76
N LEU A 59 14.66 -0.80 -0.11
CA LEU A 59 13.30 -1.02 -0.64
C LEU A 59 13.02 -0.15 -1.88
N LYS A 60 13.45 1.11 -1.90
CA LYS A 60 13.34 1.98 -3.07
C LYS A 60 14.11 1.42 -4.26
N ASN A 61 15.33 0.94 -4.05
CA ASN A 61 16.13 0.31 -5.10
C ASN A 61 15.42 -0.93 -5.68
N SER A 62 14.83 -1.77 -4.82
CA SER A 62 14.00 -2.91 -5.27
C SER A 62 12.78 -2.42 -6.06
N ALA A 63 12.04 -1.43 -5.57
CA ALA A 63 10.85 -0.88 -6.25
C ALA A 63 11.17 -0.30 -7.63
N ILE A 64 12.31 0.39 -7.79
CA ILE A 64 12.79 0.90 -9.10
C ILE A 64 12.98 -0.23 -10.11
N THR A 65 13.41 -1.42 -9.65
CA THR A 65 13.65 -2.57 -10.54
C THR A 65 12.42 -3.44 -10.78
N GLU A 66 11.47 -3.46 -9.85
CA GLU A 66 10.32 -4.38 -9.84
C GLU A 66 9.00 -3.72 -10.26
N SER A 67 8.96 -2.40 -10.35
CA SER A 67 7.72 -1.63 -10.51
C SER A 67 7.90 -0.41 -11.42
N THR A 68 6.79 0.26 -11.73
CA THR A 68 6.78 1.48 -12.54
C THR A 68 6.60 2.70 -11.62
N PRO A 69 7.40 3.77 -11.76
CA PRO A 69 7.20 5.01 -11.01
C PRO A 69 5.84 5.65 -11.29
N VAL A 70 5.20 6.19 -10.24
CA VAL A 70 3.88 6.85 -10.29
C VAL A 70 3.96 8.25 -9.68
N PRO A 71 4.13 9.29 -10.52
CA PRO A 71 4.24 10.68 -10.04
C PRO A 71 2.95 11.23 -9.41
N THR A 72 1.80 10.61 -9.67
CA THR A 72 0.51 11.10 -9.17
C THR A 72 0.25 10.77 -7.71
N TYR A 73 1.01 9.85 -7.10
CA TYR A 73 0.94 9.57 -5.67
C TYR A 73 1.48 10.70 -4.80
N GLY A 74 2.29 11.61 -5.33
CA GLY A 74 2.78 12.77 -4.61
C GLY A 74 3.96 13.45 -5.29
N ALA A 75 4.21 14.70 -4.92
CA ALA A 75 5.39 15.43 -5.36
C ALA A 75 6.61 15.07 -4.47
N PRO A 76 7.85 15.21 -4.99
CA PRO A 76 9.06 15.03 -4.19
C PRO A 76 8.98 15.79 -2.85
N PRO A 77 9.42 15.19 -1.73
CA PRO A 77 10.24 13.97 -1.64
C PRO A 77 9.44 12.64 -1.63
N ILE A 78 8.15 12.65 -1.98
CA ILE A 78 7.35 11.41 -2.08
C ILE A 78 7.75 10.64 -3.33
N GLU A 79 7.95 9.33 -3.19
CA GLU A 79 8.18 8.42 -4.31
C GLU A 79 7.09 7.35 -4.35
N GLY A 80 6.39 7.24 -5.47
CA GLY A 80 5.34 6.26 -5.71
C GLY A 80 5.76 5.23 -6.76
N TYR A 81 5.37 3.98 -6.55
CA TYR A 81 5.58 2.89 -7.49
C TYR A 81 4.34 2.01 -7.57
N PHE A 82 4.09 1.42 -8.75
CA PHE A 82 2.99 0.50 -8.97
C PHE A 82 3.41 -0.65 -9.86
N THR A 83 2.89 -1.84 -9.56
CA THR A 83 3.06 -3.04 -10.36
C THR A 83 1.79 -3.87 -10.33
N VAL A 84 1.64 -4.78 -11.28
CA VAL A 84 0.53 -5.75 -11.29
C VAL A 84 1.12 -7.15 -11.16
N ILE A 85 0.70 -7.86 -10.11
CA ILE A 85 1.13 -9.23 -9.80
C ILE A 85 -0.06 -10.16 -9.99
N GLY A 86 -0.05 -10.93 -11.08
CA GLY A 86 -1.23 -11.70 -11.48
C GLY A 86 -2.36 -10.77 -11.89
N SER A 87 -3.44 -10.74 -11.10
CA SER A 87 -4.60 -9.85 -11.30
C SER A 87 -4.72 -8.76 -10.24
N GLU A 88 -3.69 -8.56 -9.41
CA GLU A 88 -3.71 -7.60 -8.31
C GLU A 88 -2.73 -6.46 -8.58
N GLY A 89 -3.22 -5.22 -8.52
CA GLY A 89 -2.35 -4.06 -8.45
C GLY A 89 -1.75 -3.94 -7.06
N GLU A 90 -0.46 -3.64 -6.98
CA GLU A 90 0.29 -3.36 -5.76
C GLU A 90 0.98 -2.00 -5.88
N ALA A 91 0.58 -1.08 -5.02
CA ALA A 91 1.18 0.23 -4.88
C ALA A 91 2.17 0.25 -3.72
N GLN A 92 3.25 1.01 -3.89
CA GLN A 92 4.25 1.31 -2.86
C GLN A 92 4.46 2.83 -2.83
N ILE A 93 4.43 3.43 -1.66
CA ILE A 93 4.65 4.86 -1.45
C ILE A 93 5.71 5.03 -0.36
N PHE A 94 6.74 5.79 -0.66
CA PHE A 94 7.81 6.15 0.26
C PHE A 94 7.71 7.64 0.59
N THR A 95 7.64 7.97 1.87
CA THR A 95 7.54 9.35 2.35
C THR A 95 8.13 9.50 3.75
N GLY A 96 9.06 10.44 3.93
CA GLY A 96 9.84 10.54 5.17
C GLY A 96 10.50 9.21 5.53
N SER A 97 10.27 8.74 6.76
CA SER A 97 10.73 7.44 7.25
C SER A 97 9.72 6.29 7.03
N TYR A 98 8.69 6.50 6.22
CA TYR A 98 7.57 5.55 6.07
C TYR A 98 7.54 4.89 4.70
N TRP A 99 7.18 3.62 4.72
CA TRP A 99 6.81 2.83 3.54
C TRP A 99 5.37 2.38 3.69
N ILE A 100 4.51 2.80 2.74
CA ILE A 100 3.10 2.44 2.67
C ILE A 100 2.92 1.52 1.48
N THR A 101 2.14 0.45 1.64
CA THR A 101 1.80 -0.46 0.55
C THR A 101 0.29 -0.64 0.47
N ALA A 102 -0.26 -0.79 -0.73
CA ALA A 102 -1.66 -1.16 -0.92
C ALA A 102 -1.78 -2.22 -2.02
N ARG A 103 -2.55 -3.29 -1.80
CA ARG A 103 -2.74 -4.37 -2.78
C ARG A 103 -4.20 -4.81 -2.88
N SER A 104 -4.69 -4.99 -4.11
CA SER A 104 -6.03 -5.53 -4.38
C SER A 104 -6.22 -5.87 -5.85
N VAL A 105 -7.17 -6.77 -6.14
CA VAL A 105 -7.72 -6.94 -7.50
C VAL A 105 -8.53 -5.73 -7.96
N ALA A 106 -8.96 -4.85 -7.04
CA ALA A 106 -9.65 -3.61 -7.38
C ALA A 106 -8.72 -2.51 -7.92
N PHE A 107 -7.41 -2.74 -7.89
CA PHE A 107 -6.40 -1.79 -8.37
C PHE A 107 -5.90 -2.25 -9.74
N PHE A 108 -6.55 -1.78 -10.81
CA PHE A 108 -6.20 -2.12 -12.19
C PHE A 108 -5.10 -1.20 -12.73
N GLU A 109 -5.12 0.05 -12.32
CA GLU A 109 -4.13 1.06 -12.66
C GLU A 109 -3.77 1.93 -11.44
N PRO A 110 -2.66 2.69 -11.48
CA PRO A 110 -2.25 3.49 -10.35
C PRO A 110 -3.31 4.48 -9.85
N GLY A 111 -4.13 5.02 -10.77
CA GLY A 111 -5.21 5.95 -10.45
C GLY A 111 -6.22 5.41 -9.44
N ASP A 112 -6.43 4.09 -9.41
CA ASP A 112 -7.37 3.44 -8.48
C ASP A 112 -6.95 3.56 -7.01
N VAL A 113 -5.65 3.77 -6.76
CA VAL A 113 -5.07 3.82 -5.41
C VAL A 113 -4.92 5.26 -4.90
N GLU A 114 -4.91 6.26 -5.78
CA GLU A 114 -4.48 7.64 -5.46
C GLU A 114 -5.19 8.25 -4.25
N GLN A 115 -6.52 8.09 -4.15
CA GLN A 115 -7.29 8.64 -3.03
C GLN A 115 -6.96 7.94 -1.70
N LEU A 116 -6.73 6.62 -1.73
CA LEU A 116 -6.32 5.86 -0.55
C LEU A 116 -4.88 6.19 -0.15
N ALA A 117 -3.96 6.30 -1.12
CA ALA A 117 -2.57 6.69 -0.89
C ALA A 117 -2.49 8.08 -0.25
N THR A 118 -3.21 9.06 -0.82
CA THR A 118 -3.29 10.43 -0.29
C THR A 118 -3.78 10.45 1.15
N ALA A 119 -4.85 9.70 1.43
CA ALA A 119 -5.41 9.63 2.77
C ALA A 119 -4.47 8.93 3.77
N ALA A 120 -3.81 7.84 3.37
CA ALA A 120 -2.86 7.13 4.22
C ALA A 120 -1.67 8.04 4.61
N MET A 121 -1.08 8.75 3.64
CA MET A 121 0.00 9.70 3.91
C MET A 121 -0.43 10.84 4.83
N GLY A 122 -1.65 11.36 4.66
CA GLY A 122 -2.18 12.44 5.51
C GLY A 122 -2.42 12.06 6.97
N HIS A 123 -2.36 10.77 7.33
CA HIS A 123 -2.50 10.29 8.70
C HIS A 123 -1.18 9.80 9.32
N LEU A 124 -0.06 9.94 8.61
CA LEU A 124 1.24 9.61 9.17
C LEU A 124 1.57 10.53 10.36
N PRO A 125 2.16 10.00 11.45
CA PRO A 125 2.66 10.83 12.53
C PRO A 125 3.73 11.80 12.03
N ALA A 126 3.69 13.02 12.56
CA ALA A 126 4.70 14.05 12.34
C ALA A 126 6.09 13.62 12.84
#